data_AF-A0A2N1QLA5-F1
#
_entry.id   AF-A0A2N1QLA5-F1
#
_cell.length_a   1.000
_cell.length_b   1.000
_cell.length_c   1.000
_cell.angle_alpha   90.00
_cell.angle_beta   90.00
_cell.angle_gamma   90.00
#
_symmetry.space_group_name_H-M   'P 1'
#
loop_
_entity.id
_entity.type
_entity.pdbx_description
1 polymer ?
#
loop_
_entity_poly.entity_id
_entity_poly.type
_entity_poly.pdbx_seq_one_letter_code
_entity_poly.pdbx_strand_id
1 'polypeptide(L)'
;MIELGISSLDDDVLNACNRGYTGEFAIAAMRLILERGFSLGAQLMIGLPGQTEESSLNDLRRIAALRGQREPFSVTLRIYPCLVLDKTPLAELMRKGIYTPLSLEEGILRAGRLHFEAEHLGFAVQRIGLHETESLAKSVLAGPHHPAMGEMARSVAFVASLLESSSAGPWEVERRQISLLTGHGKFGLRYMAQKTGFRLQFIEKQIRYIRS
;
A
#
# COMPACT_ATOMS: atom_id res chain seq x y z
N MET A 1 12.16 -16.53 7.47
CA MET A 1 10.96 -15.69 7.30
C MET A 1 9.84 -16.58 6.77
N ILE A 2 8.62 -16.41 7.27
CA ILE A 2 7.42 -17.09 6.77
C ILE A 2 6.50 -16.04 6.14
N GLU A 3 6.01 -16.28 4.93
CA GLU A 3 5.08 -15.37 4.24
C GLU A 3 3.64 -15.89 4.34
N LEU A 4 2.71 -15.00 4.68
CA LEU A 4 1.27 -15.29 4.71
C LEU A 4 0.49 -14.36 3.78
N GLY A 5 -0.32 -14.97 2.93
CA GLY A 5 -1.25 -14.31 2.01
C GLY A 5 -2.53 -13.83 2.70
N ILE A 6 -2.42 -12.94 3.68
CA ILE A 6 -3.54 -12.49 4.53
C ILE A 6 -4.65 -11.82 3.71
N SER A 7 -4.27 -10.99 2.73
CA SER A 7 -5.17 -10.21 1.87
C SER A 7 -5.96 -9.13 2.61
N SER A 8 -6.77 -9.51 3.59
CA SER A 8 -7.50 -8.65 4.53
C SER A 8 -7.75 -9.42 5.84
N LEU A 9 -8.12 -8.72 6.92
CA LEU A 9 -8.63 -9.33 8.15
C LEU A 9 -10.13 -9.05 8.34
N ASP A 10 -10.76 -8.32 7.43
CA ASP A 10 -12.21 -8.07 7.42
C ASP A 10 -12.96 -9.31 6.91
N ASP A 11 -13.79 -9.92 7.76
CA ASP A 11 -14.50 -11.16 7.43
C ASP A 11 -15.48 -10.99 6.27
N ASP A 12 -16.09 -9.81 6.10
CA ASP A 12 -17.00 -9.55 4.97
C ASP A 12 -16.22 -9.53 3.66
N VAL A 13 -15.03 -8.92 3.65
CA VAL A 13 -14.12 -8.90 2.50
C VAL A 13 -13.59 -10.32 2.21
N LEU A 14 -13.18 -11.06 3.23
CA LEU A 14 -12.68 -12.43 3.09
C LEU A 14 -13.75 -13.37 2.54
N ASN A 15 -15.00 -13.23 3.00
CA ASN A 15 -16.15 -13.99 2.50
C ASN A 15 -16.48 -13.62 1.05
N ALA A 16 -16.51 -12.32 0.71
CA ALA A 16 -16.74 -11.86 -0.66
C ALA A 16 -15.65 -12.35 -1.63
N CYS A 17 -14.44 -12.58 -1.14
CA CYS A 17 -13.32 -13.14 -1.89
C CYS A 17 -13.23 -14.67 -1.84
N ASN A 18 -14.13 -15.36 -1.14
CA ASN A 18 -14.13 -16.80 -0.92
C ASN A 18 -12.77 -17.34 -0.41
N ARG A 19 -12.20 -16.68 0.61
CA ARG A 19 -10.86 -17.02 1.15
C ARG A 19 -10.84 -18.27 2.02
N GLY A 20 -11.98 -18.65 2.61
CA GLY A 20 -12.12 -19.88 3.39
C GLY A 20 -11.50 -19.83 4.79
N TYR A 21 -11.18 -18.63 5.31
CA TYR A 21 -10.72 -18.40 6.68
C TYR A 21 -11.25 -17.05 7.19
N THR A 22 -11.21 -16.85 8.51
CA THR A 22 -11.57 -15.58 9.16
C THR A 22 -10.33 -14.75 9.51
N GLY A 23 -10.51 -13.46 9.73
CA GLY A 23 -9.46 -12.56 10.21
C GLY A 23 -8.87 -13.01 11.54
N GLU A 24 -9.68 -13.56 12.44
CA GLU A 24 -9.19 -14.13 13.71
C GLU A 24 -8.31 -15.36 13.50
N PHE A 25 -8.66 -16.24 12.56
CA PHE A 25 -7.81 -17.37 12.21
C PHE A 25 -6.46 -16.91 11.65
N ALA A 26 -6.48 -15.92 10.75
CA ALA A 26 -5.28 -15.29 10.21
C ALA A 26 -4.41 -14.69 11.33
N ILE A 27 -4.99 -13.92 12.25
CA ILE A 27 -4.31 -13.34 13.41
C ILE A 27 -3.68 -14.42 14.32
N ALA A 28 -4.40 -15.51 14.58
CA ALA A 28 -3.87 -16.63 15.37
C ALA A 28 -2.66 -17.29 14.70
N ALA A 29 -2.72 -17.50 13.37
CA ALA A 29 -1.59 -18.04 12.61
C ALA A 29 -0.37 -17.11 12.63
N MET A 30 -0.59 -15.79 12.46
CA MET A 30 0.47 -14.78 12.55
C MET A 30 1.12 -14.78 13.93
N ARG A 31 0.32 -14.82 15.00
CA ARG A 31 0.80 -14.89 16.38
C ARG A 31 1.66 -16.12 16.62
N LEU A 32 1.21 -17.29 16.18
CA LEU A 32 1.96 -18.54 16.31
C LEU A 32 3.34 -18.46 15.64
N ILE A 33 3.41 -17.93 14.42
CA ILE A 33 4.67 -17.72 13.68
C ILE A 33 5.63 -16.86 14.50
N LEU A 34 5.12 -15.73 15.00
CA LEU A 34 5.91 -14.79 15.78
C LEU A 34 6.38 -15.45 17.07
N GLU A 35 5.50 -16.08 17.86
CA GLU A 35 5.83 -16.75 19.12
C GLU A 35 6.96 -17.78 18.98
N ARG A 36 6.98 -18.51 17.85
CA ARG A 36 8.04 -19.48 17.49
C ARG A 36 9.38 -18.85 17.09
N GLY A 37 9.48 -17.52 17.07
CA GLY A 37 10.72 -16.77 16.80
C GLY A 37 10.97 -16.51 15.33
N PHE A 38 10.01 -16.78 14.44
CA PHE A 38 10.16 -16.49 13.01
C PHE A 38 9.75 -15.06 12.69
N SER A 39 10.45 -14.44 11.73
CA SER A 39 9.97 -13.21 11.09
C SER A 39 8.83 -13.52 10.13
N LEU A 40 7.85 -12.60 10.05
CA LEU A 40 6.63 -12.73 9.27
C LEU A 40 6.61 -11.71 8.12
N GLY A 41 6.25 -12.16 6.92
CA GLY A 41 5.86 -11.31 5.79
C GLY A 41 4.36 -11.39 5.57
N ALA A 42 3.62 -10.34 5.90
CA ALA A 42 2.17 -10.28 5.66
C ALA A 42 1.88 -9.60 4.32
N GLN A 43 1.16 -10.31 3.45
CA GLN A 43 0.72 -9.77 2.16
C GLN A 43 -0.71 -9.24 2.32
N LEU A 44 -0.86 -7.92 2.17
CA LEU A 44 -2.14 -7.22 2.18
C LEU A 44 -2.54 -6.84 0.76
N MET A 45 -3.83 -6.76 0.52
CA MET A 45 -4.38 -6.31 -0.76
C MET A 45 -5.24 -5.06 -0.57
N ILE A 46 -5.32 -4.25 -1.62
CA ILE A 46 -6.25 -3.11 -1.70
C ILE A 46 -7.22 -3.29 -2.87
N GLY A 47 -8.44 -2.78 -2.71
CA GLY A 47 -9.48 -2.82 -3.74
C GLY A 47 -10.19 -4.16 -3.87
N LEU A 48 -10.16 -5.03 -2.86
CA LEU A 48 -10.94 -6.26 -2.86
C LEU A 48 -12.47 -5.96 -2.86
N PRO A 49 -13.32 -6.87 -3.35
CA PRO A 49 -14.77 -6.76 -3.21
C PRO A 49 -15.21 -6.44 -1.77
N GLY A 50 -16.02 -5.39 -1.60
CA GLY A 50 -16.48 -4.92 -0.29
C GLY A 50 -15.46 -4.13 0.53
N GLN A 51 -14.19 -4.05 0.10
CA GLN A 51 -13.12 -3.44 0.88
C GLN A 51 -13.15 -1.91 0.81
N THR A 52 -13.14 -1.28 1.98
CA THR A 52 -13.02 0.18 2.14
C THR A 52 -11.59 0.56 2.50
N GLU A 53 -11.24 1.84 2.34
CA GLU A 53 -9.95 2.35 2.81
C GLU A 53 -9.78 2.14 4.32
N GLU A 54 -10.82 2.44 5.11
CA GLU A 54 -10.80 2.25 6.56
C GLU A 54 -10.64 0.78 6.97
N SER A 55 -11.26 -0.16 6.26
CA SER A 55 -11.05 -1.60 6.52
C SER A 55 -9.58 -2.00 6.33
N SER A 56 -8.89 -1.43 5.32
CA SER A 56 -7.47 -1.68 5.08
C SER A 56 -6.59 -1.10 6.19
N LEU A 57 -6.93 0.08 6.71
CA LEU A 57 -6.25 0.69 7.86
C LEU A 57 -6.49 -0.11 9.14
N ASN A 58 -7.71 -0.61 9.34
CA ASN A 58 -8.03 -1.47 10.47
C ASN A 58 -7.24 -2.79 10.44
N ASP A 59 -7.05 -3.38 9.26
CA ASP A 59 -6.17 -4.54 9.09
C ASP A 59 -4.75 -4.26 9.60
N LEU A 60 -4.16 -3.10 9.24
CA LEU A 60 -2.85 -2.70 9.77
C LEU A 60 -2.84 -2.57 11.29
N ARG A 61 -3.85 -1.92 11.88
CA ARG A 61 -3.93 -1.72 13.33
C ARG A 61 -4.04 -3.06 14.07
N ARG A 62 -4.82 -4.01 13.53
CA ARG A 62 -4.93 -5.37 14.08
C ARG A 62 -3.61 -6.14 14.00
N ILE A 63 -2.88 -6.01 12.89
CA ILE A 63 -1.55 -6.62 12.77
C ILE A 63 -0.55 -5.94 13.73
N ALA A 64 -0.60 -4.62 13.87
CA ALA A 64 0.29 -3.86 14.76
C ALA A 64 0.10 -4.27 16.22
N ALA A 65 -1.13 -4.62 16.62
CA ALA A 65 -1.43 -5.14 17.96
C ALA A 65 -0.71 -6.46 18.28
N LEU A 66 -0.16 -7.18 17.29
CA LEU A 66 0.68 -8.36 17.50
C LEU A 66 2.11 -8.04 17.97
N ARG A 67 2.53 -6.76 17.93
CA ARG A 67 3.88 -6.33 18.29
C ARG A 67 4.31 -6.78 19.69
N GLY A 68 3.37 -6.89 20.63
CA GLY A 68 3.66 -7.28 22.00
C GLY A 68 4.83 -6.47 22.59
N GLN A 69 5.68 -7.10 23.40
CA GLN A 69 6.93 -6.53 23.92
C GLN A 69 8.17 -6.90 23.08
N ARG A 70 7.98 -7.50 21.89
CA ARG A 70 9.09 -8.02 21.09
C ARG A 70 9.60 -6.94 20.15
N GLU A 71 10.80 -6.45 20.44
CA GLU A 71 11.55 -5.56 19.56
C GLU A 71 12.83 -6.27 19.07
N PRO A 72 13.20 -6.16 17.77
CA PRO A 72 12.47 -5.44 16.73
C PRO A 72 11.18 -6.15 16.32
N PHE A 73 10.17 -5.36 15.93
CA PHE A 73 8.93 -5.91 15.38
C PHE A 73 9.20 -6.68 14.08
N SER A 74 9.12 -8.01 14.15
CA SER A 74 9.54 -8.90 13.08
C SER A 74 8.48 -9.13 12.01
N VAL A 75 7.58 -8.16 11.79
CA VAL A 75 6.55 -8.20 10.75
C VAL A 75 6.89 -7.20 9.64
N THR A 76 6.90 -7.70 8.41
CA THR A 76 7.10 -6.90 7.20
C THR A 76 5.88 -7.01 6.31
N LEU A 77 5.59 -5.96 5.53
CA LEU A 77 4.39 -5.89 4.71
C LEU A 77 4.69 -5.91 3.22
N ARG A 78 3.76 -6.48 2.45
CA ARG A 78 3.66 -6.31 1.00
C ARG A 78 2.24 -5.88 0.65
N ILE A 79 2.10 -4.84 -0.15
CA ILE A 79 0.81 -4.26 -0.52
C ILE A 79 0.56 -4.51 -2.00
N TYR A 80 -0.50 -5.24 -2.33
CA TYR A 80 -0.84 -5.59 -3.70
C TYR A 80 -2.20 -5.00 -4.14
N PRO A 81 -2.30 -4.43 -5.34
CA PRO A 81 -3.58 -4.08 -5.91
C PRO A 81 -4.39 -5.33 -6.26
N CYS A 82 -5.70 -5.30 -6.02
CA CYS A 82 -6.62 -6.25 -6.60
C CYS A 82 -6.77 -5.94 -8.10
N LEU A 83 -6.42 -6.91 -8.95
CA LEU A 83 -6.58 -6.83 -10.39
C LEU A 83 -7.68 -7.78 -10.84
N VAL A 84 -8.46 -7.36 -11.83
CA VAL A 84 -9.43 -8.21 -12.51
C VAL A 84 -8.72 -8.89 -13.66
N LEU A 85 -8.50 -10.20 -13.54
CA LEU A 85 -7.90 -11.00 -14.60
C LEU A 85 -8.98 -11.69 -15.42
N ASP A 86 -8.71 -11.91 -16.70
CA ASP A 86 -9.61 -12.66 -17.58
C ASP A 86 -9.88 -14.07 -17.03
N LYS A 87 -11.09 -14.58 -17.29
CA LYS A 87 -11.55 -15.92 -16.87
C LYS A 87 -11.49 -16.16 -15.35
N THR A 88 -11.65 -15.11 -14.55
CA THR A 88 -11.78 -15.22 -13.09
C THR A 88 -13.21 -14.93 -12.62
N PRO A 89 -13.62 -15.45 -11.44
CA PRO A 89 -14.89 -15.07 -10.83
C PRO A 89 -15.03 -13.55 -10.64
N LEU A 90 -13.93 -12.86 -10.35
CA LEU A 90 -13.93 -11.41 -10.19
C LEU A 90 -14.27 -10.68 -11.50
N ALA A 91 -13.84 -11.21 -12.66
CA ALA A 91 -14.22 -10.68 -13.96
C ALA A 91 -15.72 -10.85 -14.24
N GLU A 92 -16.34 -11.94 -13.77
CA GLU A 92 -17.80 -12.11 -13.85
C GLU A 92 -18.54 -11.12 -12.97
N LEU A 93 -18.08 -10.89 -11.74
CA LEU A 93 -18.66 -9.88 -10.85
C LEU A 93 -18.56 -8.48 -11.44
N MET A 94 -17.43 -8.15 -12.06
CA MET A 94 -17.24 -6.89 -12.77
C MET A 94 -18.19 -6.74 -13.95
N ARG A 95 -18.30 -7.76 -14.81
CA ARG A 95 -19.22 -7.74 -15.97
C ARG A 95 -20.69 -7.61 -15.56
N LYS A 96 -21.06 -8.14 -14.40
CA LYS A 96 -22.42 -8.02 -13.83
C LYS A 96 -22.66 -6.68 -13.12
N GLY A 97 -21.65 -5.81 -13.02
CA GLY A 97 -21.74 -4.53 -12.29
C GLY A 97 -21.80 -4.66 -10.76
N ILE A 98 -21.49 -5.85 -10.23
CA ILE A 98 -21.52 -6.13 -8.78
C ILE A 98 -20.21 -5.64 -8.12
N TYR A 99 -19.10 -5.65 -8.86
CA TYR A 99 -17.80 -5.20 -8.39
C TYR A 99 -17.20 -4.17 -9.33
N THR A 100 -16.80 -3.03 -8.79
CA THR A 100 -16.06 -2.00 -9.52
C THR A 100 -14.61 -1.99 -9.05
N PRO A 101 -13.64 -2.35 -9.90
CA PRO A 101 -12.24 -2.29 -9.55
C PRO A 101 -11.79 -0.84 -9.39
N LEU A 102 -10.78 -0.63 -8.53
CA LEU A 102 -10.13 0.67 -8.39
C LEU A 102 -9.50 1.10 -9.71
N SER A 103 -9.61 2.39 -10.02
CA SER A 103 -8.76 3.01 -11.03
C SER A 103 -7.28 2.99 -10.60
N LEU A 104 -6.38 3.23 -11.55
CA LEU A 104 -4.95 3.37 -11.25
C LEU A 104 -4.69 4.47 -10.22
N GLU A 105 -5.35 5.63 -10.36
CA GLU A 105 -5.19 6.75 -9.44
C GLU A 105 -5.66 6.39 -8.03
N GLU A 106 -6.87 5.84 -7.89
CA GLU A 106 -7.38 5.40 -6.58
C GLU A 106 -6.48 4.34 -5.95
N GLY A 107 -5.96 3.40 -6.73
CA GLY A 107 -5.02 2.40 -6.25
C GLY A 107 -3.72 3.02 -5.73
N ILE A 108 -3.15 3.99 -6.45
CA ILE A 108 -1.94 4.71 -6.02
C ILE A 108 -2.19 5.44 -4.70
N LEU A 109 -3.32 6.17 -4.59
CA LEU A 109 -3.66 6.94 -3.41
C LEU A 109 -3.91 6.04 -2.19
N ARG A 110 -4.72 4.99 -2.34
CA ARG A 110 -5.01 4.05 -1.24
C ARG A 110 -3.77 3.28 -0.80
N ALA A 111 -2.95 2.80 -1.74
CA ALA A 111 -1.69 2.13 -1.41
C ALA A 111 -0.71 3.08 -0.69
N GLY A 112 -0.61 4.33 -1.15
CA GLY A 112 0.23 5.34 -0.54
C GLY A 112 -0.21 5.72 0.87
N ARG A 113 -1.52 5.88 1.08
CA ARG A 113 -2.08 6.11 2.42
C ARG A 113 -1.81 4.93 3.35
N LEU A 114 -2.07 3.71 2.89
CA LEU A 114 -1.80 2.49 3.66
C LEU A 114 -0.31 2.36 3.99
N HIS A 115 0.58 2.71 3.07
CA HIS A 115 2.02 2.70 3.30
C HIS A 115 2.47 3.74 4.32
N PHE A 116 1.96 4.97 4.25
CA PHE A 116 2.22 6.02 5.22
C PHE A 116 1.84 5.57 6.64
N GLU A 117 0.62 5.04 6.81
CA GLU A 117 0.13 4.55 8.10
C GLU A 117 0.92 3.33 8.59
N ALA A 118 1.35 2.44 7.68
CA ALA A 118 2.21 1.32 8.02
C ALA A 118 3.56 1.77 8.58
N GLU A 119 4.19 2.78 7.99
CA GLU A 119 5.46 3.33 8.49
C GLU A 119 5.28 3.99 9.87
N HIS A 120 4.17 4.70 10.10
CA HIS A 120 3.83 5.28 11.41
C HIS A 120 3.62 4.22 12.49
N LEU A 121 3.03 3.08 12.11
CA LEU A 121 2.89 1.92 12.97
C LEU A 121 4.18 1.11 13.10
N GLY A 122 5.28 1.57 12.50
CA GLY A 122 6.61 0.99 12.59
C GLY A 122 6.80 -0.30 11.80
N PHE A 123 6.05 -0.51 10.72
CA PHE A 123 6.24 -1.62 9.78
C PHE A 123 7.28 -1.26 8.71
N ALA A 124 8.10 -2.24 8.33
CA ALA A 124 8.83 -2.18 7.07
C ALA A 124 7.96 -2.69 5.91
N VAL A 125 7.76 -1.86 4.88
CA VAL A 125 7.01 -2.23 3.66
C VAL A 125 7.99 -2.62 2.55
N GLN A 126 8.12 -3.93 2.31
CA GLN A 126 9.04 -4.48 1.32
C GLN A 126 8.62 -4.16 -0.11
N ARG A 127 7.32 -4.21 -0.39
CA ARG A 127 6.80 -4.08 -1.76
C ARG A 127 5.44 -3.41 -1.79
N ILE A 128 5.24 -2.59 -2.82
CA ILE A 128 3.94 -2.08 -3.23
C ILE A 128 3.80 -2.35 -4.73
N GLY A 129 2.67 -2.90 -5.15
CA GLY A 129 2.42 -3.25 -6.55
C GLY A 129 3.00 -4.63 -6.94
N LEU A 130 2.66 -5.05 -8.15
CA LEU A 130 3.01 -6.37 -8.68
C LEU A 130 4.31 -6.33 -9.49
N HIS A 131 4.85 -7.50 -9.82
CA HIS A 131 5.91 -7.59 -10.82
C HIS A 131 5.26 -7.67 -12.19
N GLU A 132 5.68 -6.79 -13.10
CA GLU A 132 5.20 -6.81 -14.47
C GLU A 132 5.74 -8.05 -15.19
N THR A 133 4.85 -8.86 -15.75
CA THR A 133 5.20 -9.93 -16.69
C THR A 133 4.31 -9.78 -17.92
N GLU A 134 4.80 -10.18 -19.10
CA GLU A 134 3.97 -10.12 -20.31
C GLU A 134 2.67 -10.91 -20.17
N SER A 135 2.71 -12.04 -19.47
CA SER A 135 1.54 -12.87 -19.19
C SER A 135 0.51 -12.14 -18.32
N LEU A 136 0.97 -11.44 -17.28
CA LEU A 136 0.11 -10.63 -16.43
C LEU A 136 -0.51 -9.50 -17.24
N ALA A 137 0.31 -8.72 -17.94
CA ALA A 137 -0.15 -7.57 -18.74
C ALA A 137 -1.24 -7.94 -19.74
N LYS A 138 -1.12 -9.09 -20.41
CA LYS A 138 -2.10 -9.59 -21.39
C LYS A 138 -3.40 -10.09 -20.75
N SER A 139 -3.37 -10.46 -19.46
CA SER A 139 -4.50 -11.06 -18.75
C SER A 139 -5.32 -10.05 -17.92
N VAL A 140 -4.79 -8.86 -17.65
CA VAL A 140 -5.47 -7.84 -16.85
C VAL A 140 -6.58 -7.19 -17.68
N LEU A 141 -7.82 -7.33 -17.21
CA LEU A 141 -8.99 -6.65 -17.76
C LEU A 141 -9.20 -5.27 -17.13
N ALA A 142 -8.94 -5.13 -15.82
CA ALA A 142 -9.12 -3.88 -15.08
C ALA A 142 -8.39 -3.91 -13.72
N GLY A 143 -8.35 -2.76 -13.05
CA GLY A 143 -7.70 -2.55 -11.76
C GLY A 143 -6.46 -1.66 -11.85
N PRO A 144 -5.84 -1.32 -10.71
CA PRO A 144 -4.67 -0.44 -10.67
C PRO A 144 -3.42 -1.19 -11.12
N HIS A 145 -3.20 -1.25 -12.43
CA HIS A 145 -2.07 -1.91 -13.06
C HIS A 145 -1.16 -0.92 -13.78
N HIS A 146 0.07 -0.77 -13.27
CA HIS A 146 1.12 0.01 -13.91
C HIS A 146 2.49 -0.38 -13.32
N PRO A 147 3.57 -0.51 -14.12
CA PRO A 147 4.89 -0.88 -13.62
C PRO A 147 5.44 0.04 -12.51
N ALA A 148 5.16 1.34 -12.62
CA ALA A 148 5.57 2.36 -11.65
C ALA A 148 4.53 2.63 -10.53
N MET A 149 3.44 1.85 -10.42
CA MET A 149 2.41 2.08 -9.40
C MET A 149 3.01 2.11 -7.98
N GLY A 150 3.90 1.16 -7.67
CA GLY A 150 4.54 1.08 -6.37
C GLY A 150 5.39 2.31 -6.03
N GLU A 151 6.13 2.84 -7.02
CA GLU A 151 6.91 4.07 -6.85
C GLU A 151 6.00 5.26 -6.58
N MET A 152 4.92 5.43 -7.36
CA MET A 152 3.97 6.52 -7.17
C MET A 152 3.24 6.43 -5.83
N ALA A 153 2.89 5.23 -5.36
CA ALA A 153 2.32 5.04 -4.03
C ALA A 153 3.31 5.43 -2.91
N ARG A 154 4.60 5.10 -3.07
CA ARG A 154 5.66 5.57 -2.16
C ARG A 154 5.82 7.09 -2.21
N SER A 155 5.68 7.72 -3.37
CA SER A 155 5.63 9.17 -3.49
C SER A 155 4.48 9.79 -2.70
N VAL A 156 3.28 9.20 -2.75
CA VAL A 156 2.13 9.67 -1.95
C VAL A 156 2.46 9.63 -0.45
N ALA A 157 2.99 8.50 0.04
CA ALA A 157 3.37 8.36 1.45
C ALA A 157 4.45 9.37 1.86
N PHE A 158 5.47 9.52 1.01
CA PHE A 158 6.57 10.45 1.27
C PHE A 158 6.09 11.91 1.30
N VAL A 159 5.26 12.32 0.34
CA VAL A 159 4.65 13.66 0.35
C VAL A 159 3.81 13.88 1.60
N ALA A 160 3.03 12.89 2.04
CA ALA A 160 2.29 13.00 3.29
C ALA A 160 3.22 13.23 4.50
N SER A 161 4.35 12.51 4.59
CA SER A 161 5.34 12.72 5.66
C SER A 161 5.98 14.12 5.64
N LEU A 162 6.28 14.64 4.44
CA LEU A 162 6.82 15.99 4.31
C LEU A 162 5.79 17.04 4.73
N LEU A 163 4.53 16.86 4.35
CA LEU A 163 3.45 17.78 4.70
C LEU A 163 3.07 17.72 6.19
N GLU A 164 3.28 16.57 6.85
CA GLU A 164 3.15 16.45 8.31
C GLU A 164 4.26 17.24 9.03
N SER A 165 5.49 17.21 8.51
CA SER A 165 6.61 17.96 9.08
C SER A 165 6.49 19.48 8.89
N SER A 166 5.96 19.93 7.75
CA SER A 166 5.72 21.35 7.44
C SER A 166 4.69 21.48 6.32
N SER A 167 3.72 22.38 6.48
CA SER A 167 2.68 22.62 5.47
C SER A 167 3.17 23.42 4.26
N ALA A 168 4.25 24.21 4.39
CA ALA A 168 4.75 25.10 3.34
C ALA A 168 6.27 25.07 3.12
N GLY A 169 6.97 24.16 3.82
CA GLY A 169 8.41 24.01 3.78
C GLY A 169 9.15 24.89 4.81
N PRO A 170 10.49 24.93 4.75
CA PRO A 170 11.33 24.08 3.91
C PRO A 170 11.14 22.60 4.26
N TRP A 171 11.26 21.72 3.26
CA TRP A 171 11.16 20.28 3.43
C TRP A 171 12.54 19.64 3.34
N GLU A 172 12.92 18.95 4.40
CA GLU A 172 14.17 18.20 4.44
C GLU A 172 14.01 16.87 3.72
N VAL A 173 14.88 16.62 2.74
CA VAL A 173 14.83 15.43 1.88
C VAL A 173 16.22 14.82 1.81
N GLU A 174 16.34 13.55 2.17
CA GLU A 174 17.59 12.83 1.95
C GLU A 174 17.83 12.61 0.44
N ARG A 175 19.09 12.65 0.01
CA ARG A 175 19.45 12.46 -1.40
C ARG A 175 18.92 11.15 -1.99
N ARG A 176 18.84 10.08 -1.19
CA ARG A 176 18.31 8.78 -1.63
C ARG A 176 16.78 8.77 -1.85
N GLN A 177 16.07 9.74 -1.28
CA GLN A 177 14.60 9.84 -1.35
C GLN A 177 14.14 10.82 -2.44
N ILE A 178 15.04 11.56 -3.10
CA ILE A 178 14.65 12.56 -4.11
C ILE A 178 13.86 11.98 -5.29
N SER A 179 14.10 10.71 -5.63
CA SER A 179 13.33 10.00 -6.66
C SER A 179 11.85 9.86 -6.29
N LEU A 180 11.49 9.84 -4.99
CA LEU A 180 10.09 9.82 -4.55
C LEU A 180 9.37 11.13 -4.88
N LEU A 181 10.07 12.23 -5.12
CA LEU A 181 9.49 13.48 -5.61
C LEU A 181 9.60 13.61 -7.13
N THR A 182 10.76 13.25 -7.68
CA THR A 182 11.17 13.56 -9.06
C THR A 182 11.05 12.41 -10.05
N GLY A 183 10.66 11.22 -9.58
CA GLY A 183 10.58 9.96 -10.34
C GLY A 183 9.53 9.95 -11.45
N HIS A 184 8.72 8.90 -11.57
CA HIS A 184 7.81 8.68 -12.70
C HIS A 184 7.01 9.95 -13.09
N GLY A 185 7.46 10.63 -14.16
CA GLY A 185 6.91 11.91 -14.62
C GLY A 185 6.89 13.04 -13.57
N LYS A 186 7.76 13.07 -12.56
CA LYS A 186 7.68 13.98 -11.40
C LYS A 186 6.37 13.87 -10.61
N PHE A 187 5.82 12.65 -10.51
CA PHE A 187 4.53 12.41 -9.86
C PHE A 187 4.47 13.01 -8.44
N GLY A 188 5.47 12.76 -7.58
CA GLY A 188 5.47 13.26 -6.21
C GLY A 188 5.40 14.79 -6.11
N LEU A 189 6.19 15.52 -6.90
CA LEU A 189 6.11 16.99 -6.95
C LEU A 189 4.74 17.50 -7.43
N ARG A 190 4.16 16.87 -8.45
CA ARG A 190 2.82 17.24 -8.94
C ARG A 190 1.74 16.95 -7.92
N TYR A 191 1.82 15.81 -7.24
CA TYR A 191 0.90 15.44 -6.17
C TYR A 191 1.00 16.42 -5.00
N MET A 192 2.21 16.82 -4.61
CA MET A 192 2.44 17.83 -3.58
C MET A 192 1.88 19.20 -3.99
N ALA A 193 2.05 19.61 -5.25
CA ALA A 193 1.45 20.83 -5.79
C ALA A 193 -0.08 20.81 -5.73
N GLN A 194 -0.70 19.68 -6.10
CA GLN A 194 -2.14 19.51 -5.99
C GLN A 194 -2.63 19.60 -4.54
N LYS A 195 -1.89 19.03 -3.58
CA LYS A 195 -2.26 19.04 -2.15
C LYS A 195 -2.10 20.40 -1.48
N THR A 196 -1.06 21.16 -1.87
CA THR A 196 -0.73 22.45 -1.24
C THR A 196 -1.32 23.66 -1.97
N GLY A 197 -1.69 23.52 -3.24
CA GLY A 197 -2.04 24.63 -4.11
C GLY A 197 -0.84 25.47 -4.59
N PHE A 198 0.39 25.11 -4.20
CA PHE A 198 1.58 25.82 -4.63
C PHE A 198 2.03 25.43 -6.04
N ARG A 199 2.67 26.38 -6.73
CA ARG A 199 3.33 26.10 -8.02
C ARG A 199 4.55 25.22 -7.82
N LEU A 200 4.84 24.37 -8.82
CA LEU A 200 6.01 23.49 -8.80
C LEU A 200 7.33 24.24 -8.53
N GLN A 201 7.54 25.42 -9.14
CA GLN A 201 8.77 26.19 -8.92
C GLN A 201 8.90 26.70 -7.48
N PHE A 202 7.79 26.91 -6.77
CA PHE A 202 7.82 27.26 -5.36
C PHE A 202 8.25 26.05 -4.54
N ILE A 203 7.62 24.90 -4.77
CA ILE A 203 7.91 23.65 -4.05
C ILE A 203 9.38 23.25 -4.21
N GLU A 204 9.90 23.25 -5.45
CA GLU A 204 11.29 22.88 -5.73
C GLU A 204 12.30 23.78 -4.97
N LYS A 205 11.99 25.06 -4.72
CA LYS A 205 12.84 25.98 -3.95
C LYS A 205 12.83 25.72 -2.44
N GLN A 206 11.77 25.08 -1.94
CA GLN A 206 11.62 24.75 -0.52
C GLN A 206 12.31 23.44 -0.14
N ILE A 207 12.74 22.62 -1.10
CA ILE A 207 13.46 21.37 -0.81
C ILE A 207 14.87 21.69 -0.30
N ARG A 208 15.23 21.10 0.84
CA ARG A 208 16.56 21.18 1.46
C ARG A 208 17.15 19.78 1.56
N TYR A 209 18.33 19.59 0.98
CA TYR A 209 19.01 18.30 1.05
C TYR A 209 19.73 18.12 2.37
N ILE A 210 19.40 17.05 3.08
CA ILE A 210 20.12 16.63 4.29
C ILE A 210 21.03 15.44 3.98
N ARG A 211 22.11 15.30 4.76
CA ARG A 211 22.98 14.12 4.72
C ARG A 211 22.36 13.05 5.62
N SER A 212 22.19 11.85 5.06
CA SER A 212 21.83 10.63 5.79
C SER A 212 22.93 10.24 6.77
#